data_AF-X0VV70-F1
#
_entry.id   AF-X0VV70-F1
#
_cell.length_a   1.000
_cell.length_b   1.000
_cell.length_c   1.000
_cell.angle_alpha   90.00
_cell.angle_beta   90.00
_cell.angle_gamma   90.00
#
_symmetry.space_group_name_H-M   'P 1'
#
loop_
_entity.id
_entity.type
_entity.pdbx_description
1 polymer ?
#
loop_
_entity_poly.entity_id
_entity_poly.type
_entity_poly.pdbx_seq_one_letter_code
_entity_poly.pdbx_strand_id
1 'polypeptide(L)'
;IYTAIDANDGTSSALTMRGTAWSEVYRAPRAAERIRSVYLQAIPGTNVDRLWFSMGSDILWVPVSLHPYNEADFTYTHEGHLITSWIYAGMMDVQKLWKSLKVFAEVSPLYAASGNFIYVDYQKDVETTWTEIGKFDTTPVEEIDIASTIPAGKRIRYRIRFFTDDETATPRLKAIVTEGVAFVPVKDQYSFTFALKKNLERIDTDGLHDDSRTPAQDHATLRGWANDGQVLTFATQVPMADSKTVWINPTTLSPL
;
A
#
# COMPACT_ATOMS: atom_id res chain seq x y z
N ILE A 1 17.41 -3.69 -30.70
CA ILE A 1 17.69 -5.15 -30.70
C ILE A 1 16.81 -5.76 -29.62
N TYR A 2 16.12 -6.87 -29.92
CA TYR A 2 15.31 -7.62 -28.95
C TYR A 2 15.99 -8.96 -28.66
N THR A 3 15.91 -9.43 -27.42
CA THR A 3 16.42 -10.75 -27.02
C THR A 3 15.50 -11.41 -26.00
N ALA A 4 15.50 -12.73 -25.98
CA ALA A 4 14.85 -13.52 -24.95
C ALA A 4 15.89 -13.96 -23.90
N ILE A 5 15.48 -13.95 -22.64
CA ILE A 5 16.18 -14.61 -21.53
C ILE A 5 15.33 -15.79 -21.09
N ASP A 6 15.86 -16.98 -21.30
CA ASP A 6 15.27 -18.22 -20.80
C ASP A 6 15.81 -18.52 -19.41
N ALA A 7 14.96 -18.36 -18.40
CA ALA A 7 15.35 -18.54 -17.00
C ALA A 7 15.26 -20.00 -16.53
N ASN A 8 14.91 -20.95 -17.41
CA ASN A 8 14.62 -22.36 -17.14
C ASN A 8 13.64 -22.60 -15.98
N ASP A 9 14.12 -22.52 -14.74
CA ASP A 9 13.33 -22.69 -13.50
C ASP A 9 12.90 -21.35 -12.88
N GLY A 10 13.50 -20.24 -13.32
CA GLY A 10 13.15 -18.87 -12.92
C GLY A 10 12.08 -18.25 -13.81
N THR A 11 11.95 -16.93 -13.71
CA THR A 11 11.03 -16.15 -14.55
C THR A 11 11.75 -15.63 -15.79
N SER A 12 11.31 -16.07 -16.97
CA SER A 12 11.89 -15.65 -18.25
C SER A 12 11.44 -14.23 -18.63
N SER A 13 12.21 -13.55 -19.47
CA SER A 13 11.89 -12.19 -19.91
C SER A 13 12.29 -11.91 -21.37
N ALA A 14 11.59 -10.97 -21.99
CA ALA A 14 11.98 -10.37 -23.26
C ALA A 14 12.54 -8.97 -23.01
N LEU A 15 13.77 -8.74 -23.46
CA LEU A 15 14.48 -7.49 -23.27
C LEU A 15 14.68 -6.75 -24.59
N THR A 16 14.73 -5.43 -24.50
CA THR A 16 15.13 -4.53 -25.59
C THR A 16 16.39 -3.76 -25.18
N MET A 17 17.33 -3.64 -26.11
CA MET A 17 18.52 -2.81 -25.91
C MET A 17 18.21 -1.38 -26.34
N ARG A 18 18.22 -0.44 -25.39
CA ARG A 18 18.12 1.00 -25.63
C ARG A 18 19.43 1.68 -25.24
N GLY A 19 20.16 2.17 -26.24
CA GLY A 19 21.50 2.73 -26.04
C GLY A 19 22.48 1.67 -25.55
N THR A 20 22.99 1.82 -24.32
CA THR A 20 23.95 0.89 -23.70
C THR A 20 23.34 -0.06 -22.68
N ALA A 21 22.04 0.07 -22.39
CA ALA A 21 21.36 -0.71 -21.35
C ALA A 21 20.27 -1.61 -21.92
N TRP A 22 20.04 -2.72 -21.22
CA TRP A 22 18.90 -3.60 -21.47
C TRP A 22 17.71 -3.17 -20.61
N SER A 23 16.54 -3.09 -21.21
CA SER A 23 15.28 -2.80 -20.53
C SER A 23 14.29 -3.92 -20.79
N GLU A 24 13.57 -4.32 -19.76
CA GLU A 24 12.56 -5.37 -19.85
C GLU A 24 11.30 -4.85 -20.55
N VAL A 25 10.83 -5.59 -21.54
CA VAL A 25 9.59 -5.31 -22.27
C VAL A 25 8.47 -6.21 -21.77
N TYR A 26 8.81 -7.46 -21.46
CA TYR A 26 7.86 -8.46 -20.96
C TYR A 26 8.54 -9.40 -19.99
N ARG A 27 7.79 -9.83 -18.98
CA ARG A 27 8.18 -10.84 -18.01
C ARG A 27 7.11 -11.92 -17.97
N ALA A 28 7.53 -13.18 -17.99
CA ALA A 28 6.60 -14.31 -17.86
C ALA A 28 5.85 -14.21 -16.50
N PRO A 29 4.54 -14.48 -16.46
CA PRO A 29 3.76 -14.33 -15.23
C PRO A 29 4.11 -15.39 -14.18
N ARG A 30 4.71 -16.53 -14.58
CA ARG A 30 5.09 -17.60 -13.66
C ARG A 30 6.53 -18.07 -13.87
N ALA A 31 7.09 -18.67 -12.83
CA ALA A 31 8.34 -19.41 -12.94
C ALA A 31 8.16 -20.63 -13.86
N ALA A 32 9.24 -21.07 -14.52
CA ALA A 32 9.25 -22.16 -15.50
C ALA A 32 8.49 -21.93 -16.81
N GLU A 33 7.90 -20.75 -17.01
CA GLU A 33 7.40 -20.32 -18.32
C GLU A 33 8.58 -19.77 -19.15
N ARG A 34 9.10 -20.63 -20.02
CA ARG A 34 10.32 -20.40 -20.79
C ARG A 34 10.03 -19.57 -22.04
N ILE A 35 10.75 -18.46 -22.21
CA ILE A 35 10.72 -17.67 -23.45
C ILE A 35 11.90 -18.08 -24.32
N ARG A 36 11.63 -18.80 -25.41
CA ARG A 36 12.69 -19.45 -26.23
C ARG A 36 13.01 -18.71 -27.52
N SER A 37 12.06 -17.96 -28.04
CA SER A 37 12.21 -17.25 -29.30
C SER A 37 11.46 -15.93 -29.27
N VAL A 38 12.03 -14.94 -29.95
CA VAL A 38 11.43 -13.63 -30.20
C VAL A 38 11.48 -13.35 -31.69
N TYR A 39 10.43 -12.72 -32.22
CA TYR A 39 10.33 -12.34 -33.62
C TYR A 39 9.65 -10.98 -33.72
N LEU A 40 10.25 -10.05 -34.46
CA LEU A 40 9.66 -8.74 -34.70
C LEU A 40 8.95 -8.76 -36.06
N GLN A 41 7.64 -8.50 -36.05
CA GLN A 41 6.85 -8.30 -37.26
C GLN A 41 6.65 -6.81 -37.48
N ALA A 42 7.27 -6.28 -38.55
CA ALA A 42 6.94 -4.95 -39.05
C ALA A 42 5.57 -5.00 -39.75
N ILE A 43 4.63 -4.16 -39.35
CA ILE A 43 3.31 -4.05 -39.97
C ILE A 43 3.30 -2.80 -40.86
N PRO A 44 3.18 -2.95 -42.19
CA PRO A 44 3.18 -1.79 -43.09
C PRO A 44 2.04 -0.82 -42.80
N GLY A 45 2.32 0.48 -42.91
CA GLY A 45 1.32 1.54 -42.76
C GLY A 45 1.48 2.30 -41.44
N THR A 46 0.35 2.69 -40.85
CA THR A 46 0.27 3.44 -39.58
C THR A 46 0.02 2.53 -38.37
N ASN A 47 -0.04 1.22 -38.57
CA ASN A 47 -0.36 0.27 -37.52
C ASN A 47 0.87 -0.05 -36.67
N VAL A 48 0.65 -0.40 -35.40
CA VAL A 48 1.74 -0.72 -34.48
C VAL A 48 2.42 -2.04 -34.83
N ASP A 49 3.76 -2.07 -34.76
CA ASP A 49 4.54 -3.28 -34.95
C ASP A 49 4.31 -4.28 -33.80
N ARG A 50 4.57 -5.57 -34.05
CA ARG A 50 4.35 -6.64 -33.06
C ARG A 50 5.64 -7.37 -32.73
N LEU A 51 5.93 -7.48 -31.44
CA LEU A 51 6.96 -8.40 -30.93
C LEU A 51 6.28 -9.70 -30.52
N TRP A 52 6.48 -10.73 -31.33
CA TRP A 52 6.04 -12.09 -31.05
C TRP A 52 7.07 -12.82 -30.20
N PHE A 53 6.61 -13.66 -29.29
CA PHE A 53 7.47 -14.54 -28.52
C PHE A 53 6.76 -15.84 -28.16
N SER A 54 7.53 -16.93 -28.10
CA SER A 54 7.06 -18.19 -27.53
C SER A 54 7.20 -18.16 -26.02
N MET A 55 6.17 -18.55 -25.28
CA MET A 55 6.18 -18.66 -23.83
C MET A 55 5.60 -20.02 -23.43
N GLY A 56 6.43 -20.92 -22.94
CA GLY A 56 5.98 -22.28 -22.62
C GLY A 56 5.41 -22.99 -23.85
N SER A 57 4.11 -23.27 -23.85
CA SER A 57 3.35 -23.85 -24.97
C SER A 57 2.66 -22.82 -25.87
N ASP A 58 2.61 -21.56 -25.45
CA ASP A 58 1.80 -20.53 -26.09
C ASP A 58 2.66 -19.58 -26.92
N ILE A 59 2.02 -18.89 -27.85
CA ILE A 59 2.60 -17.81 -28.64
C ILE A 59 1.85 -16.53 -28.27
N LEU A 60 2.60 -15.55 -27.79
CA LEU A 60 2.09 -14.25 -27.36
C LEU A 60 2.74 -13.13 -28.17
N TRP A 61 2.13 -11.96 -28.13
CA TRP A 61 2.73 -10.76 -28.71
C TRP A 61 2.48 -9.54 -27.84
N VAL A 62 3.38 -8.54 -27.96
CA VAL A 62 3.21 -7.22 -27.37
C VAL A 62 3.38 -6.13 -28.45
N PRO A 63 2.60 -5.04 -28.41
CA PRO A 63 2.74 -3.94 -29.35
C PRO A 63 4.08 -3.22 -29.12
N VAL A 64 4.75 -2.86 -30.20
CA VAL A 64 6.02 -2.12 -30.17
C VAL A 64 5.84 -0.82 -30.93
N SER A 65 6.04 0.28 -30.22
CA SER A 65 5.89 1.62 -30.75
C SER A 65 7.09 2.49 -30.39
N LEU A 66 7.43 3.43 -31.28
CA LEU A 66 8.34 4.53 -30.97
C LEU A 66 7.65 5.62 -30.14
N HIS A 67 6.35 5.86 -30.39
CA HIS A 67 5.55 6.89 -29.74
C HIS A 67 4.16 6.34 -29.38
N PRO A 68 4.05 5.49 -28.34
CA PRO A 68 2.82 4.77 -28.03
C PRO A 68 1.64 5.69 -27.70
N TYR A 69 1.90 6.92 -27.23
CA TYR A 69 0.85 7.90 -26.93
C TYR A 69 0.16 8.48 -28.18
N ASN A 70 0.82 8.45 -29.34
CA ASN A 70 0.33 9.05 -30.58
C ASN A 70 -0.21 8.00 -31.57
N GLU A 71 -0.16 6.71 -31.23
CA GLU A 71 -0.58 5.61 -32.10
C GLU A 71 -1.93 5.06 -31.63
N ALA A 72 -2.94 5.14 -32.49
CA ALA A 72 -4.31 4.72 -32.18
C ALA A 72 -4.43 3.20 -31.93
N ASP A 73 -3.53 2.41 -32.53
CA ASP A 73 -3.52 0.94 -32.41
C ASP A 73 -2.75 0.44 -31.18
N PHE A 74 -2.18 1.35 -30.37
CA PHE A 74 -1.53 1.00 -29.11
C PHE A 74 -2.59 0.93 -27.99
N THR A 75 -3.26 -0.21 -27.91
CA THR A 75 -4.37 -0.41 -26.97
C THR A 75 -3.91 -0.74 -25.55
N TYR A 76 -4.75 -0.42 -24.57
CA TYR A 76 -4.55 -0.78 -23.17
C TYR A 76 -4.93 -2.24 -22.92
N THR A 77 -4.25 -2.85 -21.96
CA THR A 77 -4.64 -4.16 -21.41
C THR A 77 -5.62 -3.99 -20.26
N HIS A 78 -6.43 -5.03 -20.01
CA HIS A 78 -7.46 -5.06 -18.97
C HIS A 78 -6.95 -4.81 -17.54
N GLU A 79 -5.71 -5.22 -17.24
CA GLU A 79 -5.10 -5.07 -15.91
C GLU A 79 -3.64 -4.67 -15.99
N GLY A 80 -3.23 -3.74 -15.12
CA GLY A 80 -1.83 -3.41 -14.86
C GLY A 80 -1.60 -3.15 -13.38
N HIS A 81 -0.36 -3.28 -12.89
CA HIS A 81 -0.07 -2.92 -11.51
C HIS A 81 1.28 -2.23 -11.34
N LEU A 82 1.34 -1.36 -10.34
CA LEU A 82 2.54 -0.68 -9.89
C LEU A 82 2.75 -0.94 -8.40
N ILE A 83 3.97 -1.31 -8.04
CA ILE A 83 4.36 -1.48 -6.64
C ILE A 83 5.23 -0.30 -6.24
N THR A 84 4.83 0.41 -5.19
CA THR A 84 5.63 1.51 -4.64
C THR A 84 6.86 0.96 -3.94
N SER A 85 7.89 1.81 -3.80
CA SER A 85 8.93 1.57 -2.81
C SER A 85 8.34 1.61 -1.39
N TRP A 86 9.14 1.19 -0.41
CA TRP A 86 8.80 1.33 0.99
C TRP A 86 8.72 2.80 1.39
N ILE A 87 7.58 3.18 1.98
CA ILE A 87 7.29 4.53 2.46
C ILE A 87 7.58 4.58 3.97
N TYR A 88 8.47 5.48 4.35
CA TYR A 88 8.91 5.68 5.74
C TYR A 88 8.46 7.02 6.34
N ALA A 89 7.79 7.88 5.56
CA ALA A 89 7.37 9.22 5.98
C ALA A 89 8.48 10.02 6.72
N GLY A 90 9.73 9.94 6.23
CA GLY A 90 10.88 10.66 6.77
C GLY A 90 11.52 10.08 8.05
N MET A 91 10.91 9.08 8.70
CA MET A 91 11.42 8.50 9.94
C MET A 91 11.49 6.98 9.84
N MET A 92 12.67 6.42 9.58
CA MET A 92 12.80 4.99 9.26
C MET A 92 12.49 4.05 10.43
N ASP A 93 12.88 4.41 11.65
CA ASP A 93 12.81 3.51 12.82
C ASP A 93 11.52 3.66 13.65
N VAL A 94 10.79 4.74 13.43
CA VAL A 94 9.66 5.17 14.23
C VAL A 94 8.39 4.38 13.85
N GLN A 95 7.67 3.86 14.85
CA GLN A 95 6.38 3.20 14.67
C GLN A 95 5.31 4.19 14.22
N LYS A 96 4.46 3.80 13.27
CA LYS A 96 3.40 4.65 12.71
C LYS A 96 2.09 3.90 12.65
N LEU A 97 1.00 4.64 12.82
CA LEU A 97 -0.35 4.20 12.51
C LEU A 97 -0.73 4.73 11.15
N TRP A 98 -1.03 3.84 10.22
CA TRP A 98 -1.46 4.20 8.87
C TRP A 98 -2.98 4.22 8.83
N LYS A 99 -3.58 5.40 8.79
CA LYS A 99 -5.03 5.57 8.93
C LYS A 99 -5.76 5.35 7.61
N SER A 100 -5.49 6.22 6.63
CA SER A 100 -6.23 6.28 5.39
C SER A 100 -5.30 6.48 4.20
N LEU A 101 -5.81 6.11 3.02
CA LEU A 101 -5.16 6.34 1.74
C LEU A 101 -6.07 7.20 0.88
N LYS A 102 -5.52 8.29 0.36
CA LYS A 102 -6.15 9.17 -0.61
C LYS A 102 -5.58 8.92 -1.99
N VAL A 103 -6.46 8.65 -2.95
CA VAL A 103 -6.10 8.47 -4.35
C VAL A 103 -6.56 9.70 -5.12
N PHE A 104 -5.60 10.37 -5.77
CA PHE A 104 -5.87 11.46 -6.69
C PHE A 104 -5.87 10.89 -8.10
N ALA A 105 -7.07 10.77 -8.68
CA ALA A 105 -7.28 10.28 -10.03
C ALA A 105 -7.70 11.43 -10.95
N GLU A 106 -7.29 11.37 -12.22
CA GLU A 106 -7.77 12.31 -13.23
C GLU A 106 -9.16 11.90 -13.74
N VAL A 107 -10.04 12.87 -13.96
CA VAL A 107 -11.32 12.65 -14.61
C VAL A 107 -11.07 12.18 -16.05
N SER A 108 -11.05 10.87 -16.23
CA SER A 108 -11.36 10.27 -17.52
C SER A 108 -12.88 10.06 -17.56
N PRO A 109 -13.58 10.34 -18.67
CA PRO A 109 -15.03 10.08 -18.80
C PRO A 109 -15.44 8.63 -18.49
N LEU A 110 -14.46 7.75 -18.33
CA LEU A 110 -14.63 6.32 -18.10
C LEU A 110 -14.62 5.89 -16.64
N TYR A 111 -14.19 6.72 -15.69
CA TYR A 111 -14.37 6.39 -14.26
C TYR A 111 -15.86 6.37 -13.87
N ALA A 112 -16.70 7.10 -14.61
CA ALA A 112 -18.16 7.07 -14.43
C ALA A 112 -18.82 5.87 -15.13
N ALA A 113 -18.10 5.17 -16.02
CA ALA A 113 -18.57 3.96 -16.67
C ALA A 113 -18.08 2.73 -15.88
N SER A 114 -18.93 1.71 -15.77
CA SER A 114 -18.87 0.63 -14.79
C SER A 114 -17.68 -0.36 -14.88
N GLY A 115 -16.61 -0.03 -15.60
CA GLY A 115 -15.48 -0.95 -15.87
C GLY A 115 -14.09 -0.44 -15.48
N ASN A 116 -13.92 0.84 -15.11
CA ASN A 116 -12.60 1.41 -14.89
C ASN A 116 -12.41 1.85 -13.44
N PHE A 117 -11.53 1.18 -12.71
CA PHE A 117 -11.30 1.43 -11.29
C PHE A 117 -9.86 1.10 -10.88
N ILE A 118 -9.48 1.58 -9.70
CA ILE A 118 -8.17 1.31 -9.10
C ILE A 118 -8.40 0.49 -7.83
N TYR A 119 -7.75 -0.67 -7.73
CA TYR A 119 -7.62 -1.39 -6.45
C TYR A 119 -6.29 -1.04 -5.81
N VAL A 120 -6.27 -0.89 -4.49
CA VAL A 120 -5.02 -0.74 -3.77
C VAL A 120 -4.92 -1.81 -2.68
N ASP A 121 -3.76 -2.45 -2.65
CA ASP A 121 -3.36 -3.35 -1.58
C ASP A 121 -2.16 -2.77 -0.85
N TYR A 122 -1.96 -3.15 0.41
CA TYR A 122 -0.81 -2.75 1.19
C TYR A 122 -0.06 -3.93 1.81
N GLN A 123 1.19 -3.66 2.15
CA GLN A 123 2.04 -4.50 2.97
C GLN A 123 2.80 -3.64 3.96
N LYS A 124 2.97 -4.14 5.18
CA LYS A 124 3.76 -3.47 6.22
C LYS A 124 4.99 -4.28 6.61
N ASP A 125 6.05 -3.56 6.96
CA ASP A 125 7.28 -4.10 7.55
C ASP A 125 7.87 -5.33 6.84
N VAL A 126 7.68 -6.53 7.40
CA VAL A 126 8.23 -7.80 6.91
C VAL A 126 7.17 -8.71 6.28
N GLU A 127 5.94 -8.23 6.17
CA GLU A 127 4.85 -9.01 5.58
C GLU A 127 5.10 -9.34 4.11
N THR A 128 4.79 -10.59 3.76
CA THR A 128 4.91 -11.11 2.39
C THR A 128 3.55 -11.23 1.69
N THR A 129 2.46 -11.14 2.45
CA THR A 129 1.07 -11.25 1.97
C THR A 129 0.47 -9.88 1.74
N TRP A 130 -0.17 -9.66 0.59
CA TRP A 130 -0.83 -8.39 0.27
C TRP A 130 -2.22 -8.35 0.92
N THR A 131 -2.55 -7.23 1.57
CA THR A 131 -3.86 -6.99 2.18
C THR A 131 -4.60 -5.93 1.38
N GLU A 132 -5.81 -6.23 0.91
CA GLU A 132 -6.62 -5.29 0.11
C GLU A 132 -7.17 -4.16 0.99
N ILE A 133 -7.04 -2.90 0.54
CA ILE A 133 -7.68 -1.72 1.15
C ILE A 133 -9.10 -1.58 0.61
N GLY A 134 -9.22 -1.66 -0.71
CA GLY A 134 -10.50 -1.52 -1.40
C GLY A 134 -10.38 -0.99 -2.81
N LYS A 135 -11.56 -0.75 -3.39
CA LYS A 135 -11.77 -0.21 -4.73
C LYS A 135 -11.91 1.31 -4.65
N PHE A 136 -11.18 2.01 -5.50
CA PHE A 136 -11.32 3.45 -5.75
C PHE A 136 -11.97 3.65 -7.12
N ASP A 137 -13.17 4.22 -7.14
CA ASP A 137 -13.95 4.52 -8.34
C ASP A 137 -14.46 5.98 -8.39
N THR A 138 -14.19 6.78 -7.37
CA THR A 138 -14.59 8.18 -7.33
C THR A 138 -13.44 9.11 -7.75
N THR A 139 -13.75 10.09 -8.58
CA THR A 139 -12.81 11.13 -9.04
C THR A 139 -13.29 12.52 -8.60
N PRO A 140 -12.39 13.50 -8.40
CA PRO A 140 -10.94 13.46 -8.57
C PRO A 140 -10.17 12.91 -7.37
N VAL A 141 -10.81 12.81 -6.20
CA VAL A 141 -10.20 12.34 -4.96
C VAL A 141 -11.16 11.41 -4.24
N GLU A 142 -10.62 10.29 -3.80
CA GLU A 142 -11.32 9.36 -2.91
C GLU A 142 -10.39 8.95 -1.77
N GLU A 143 -10.96 8.88 -0.57
CA GLU A 143 -10.28 8.50 0.66
C GLU A 143 -10.93 7.24 1.22
N ILE A 144 -10.11 6.22 1.49
CA ILE A 144 -10.55 4.98 2.12
C ILE A 144 -9.63 4.71 3.32
N ASP A 145 -10.23 4.34 4.46
CA ASP A 145 -9.49 3.88 5.63
C ASP A 145 -8.78 2.54 5.29
N ILE A 146 -7.49 2.43 5.63
CA ILE A 146 -6.64 1.31 5.19
C ILE A 146 -7.15 -0.04 5.71
N ALA A 147 -7.70 -0.04 6.92
CA ALA A 147 -8.39 -1.18 7.50
C ALA A 147 -9.32 -0.71 8.63
N SER A 148 -10.29 -1.55 8.99
CA SER A 148 -11.17 -1.33 10.15
C SER A 148 -10.39 -1.18 11.45
N THR A 149 -9.29 -1.93 11.59
CA THR A 149 -8.31 -1.76 12.66
C THR A 149 -7.07 -1.10 12.08
N ILE A 150 -6.77 0.11 12.55
CA ILE A 150 -5.67 0.93 12.01
C ILE A 150 -4.34 0.15 12.11
N PRO A 151 -3.70 -0.17 10.98
CA PRO A 151 -2.47 -0.95 11.00
C PRO A 151 -1.30 -0.13 11.53
N ALA A 152 -0.63 -0.68 12.56
CA ALA A 152 0.65 -0.20 13.05
C ALA A 152 1.82 -0.85 12.29
N GLY A 153 2.82 -0.05 11.93
CA GLY A 153 4.07 -0.51 11.33
C GLY A 153 5.09 0.61 11.12
N LYS A 154 6.36 0.28 10.90
CA LYS A 154 7.43 1.27 10.66
C LYS A 154 7.43 1.77 9.21
N ARG A 155 7.15 0.87 8.28
CA ARG A 155 7.08 1.13 6.83
C ARG A 155 5.85 0.49 6.20
N ILE A 156 5.34 1.11 5.16
CA ILE A 156 4.24 0.60 4.34
C ILE A 156 4.62 0.67 2.86
N ARG A 157 4.14 -0.26 2.05
CA ARG A 157 4.20 -0.16 0.58
C ARG A 157 2.84 -0.50 0.00
N TYR A 158 2.54 0.04 -1.17
CA TYR A 158 1.28 -0.17 -1.86
C TYR A 158 1.50 -0.89 -3.17
N ARG A 159 0.57 -1.80 -3.49
CA ARG A 159 0.37 -2.33 -4.82
C ARG A 159 -0.89 -1.72 -5.38
N ILE A 160 -0.72 -0.91 -6.42
CA ILE A 160 -1.80 -0.21 -7.09
C ILE A 160 -2.12 -1.02 -8.34
N ARG A 161 -3.35 -1.53 -8.44
CA ARG A 161 -3.86 -2.31 -9.56
C ARG A 161 -4.86 -1.46 -10.35
N PHE A 162 -4.60 -1.30 -11.63
CA PHE A 162 -5.42 -0.58 -12.58
C PHE A 162 -6.28 -1.58 -13.35
N PHE A 163 -7.57 -1.33 -13.44
CA PHE A 163 -8.49 -2.14 -14.22
C PHE A 163 -9.20 -1.28 -15.26
N THR A 164 -9.38 -1.84 -16.45
CA THR A 164 -10.19 -1.25 -17.52
C THR A 164 -10.89 -2.33 -18.32
N ASP A 165 -12.15 -2.10 -18.66
CA ASP A 165 -12.90 -2.93 -19.63
C ASP A 165 -12.83 -2.35 -21.05
N ASP A 166 -12.29 -1.13 -21.20
CA ASP A 166 -12.13 -0.42 -22.46
C ASP A 166 -10.65 -0.41 -22.88
N GLU A 167 -10.37 -0.92 -24.08
CA GLU A 167 -9.03 -0.99 -24.65
C GLU A 167 -8.50 0.38 -25.11
N THR A 168 -9.35 1.39 -25.20
CA THR A 168 -9.00 2.75 -25.68
C THR A 168 -8.61 3.70 -24.55
N ALA A 169 -8.83 3.30 -23.29
CA ALA A 169 -8.53 4.17 -22.16
C ALA A 169 -8.39 3.43 -20.83
N THR A 170 -7.70 4.07 -19.89
CA THR A 170 -7.32 3.47 -18.60
C THR A 170 -7.46 4.49 -17.47
N PRO A 171 -7.71 4.06 -16.22
CA PRO A 171 -7.62 4.94 -15.05
C PRO A 171 -6.25 5.62 -14.94
N ARG A 172 -6.23 6.96 -14.85
CA ARG A 172 -5.03 7.77 -14.65
C ARG A 172 -4.86 8.18 -13.20
N LEU A 173 -3.78 7.70 -12.56
CA LEU A 173 -3.36 8.09 -11.21
C LEU A 173 -2.41 9.30 -11.26
N LYS A 174 -2.71 10.35 -10.50
CA LYS A 174 -1.84 11.52 -10.33
C LYS A 174 -0.98 11.43 -9.08
N ALA A 175 -1.58 11.05 -7.96
CA ALA A 175 -0.89 10.97 -6.68
C ALA A 175 -1.60 10.01 -5.73
N ILE A 176 -0.81 9.44 -4.82
CA ILE A 176 -1.31 8.80 -3.61
C ILE A 176 -0.83 9.62 -2.41
N VAL A 177 -1.71 9.81 -1.43
CA VAL A 177 -1.38 10.45 -0.17
C VAL A 177 -1.78 9.52 0.95
N THR A 178 -0.79 9.07 1.70
CA THR A 178 -1.00 8.25 2.89
C THR A 178 -1.12 9.14 4.11
N GLU A 179 -2.21 9.01 4.86
CA GLU A 179 -2.34 9.65 6.15
C GLU A 179 -1.94 8.69 7.26
N GLY A 180 -1.07 9.16 8.15
CA GLY A 180 -0.65 8.41 9.30
C GLY A 180 -0.08 9.28 10.40
N VAL A 181 -0.05 8.73 11.60
CA VAL A 181 0.51 9.38 12.79
C VAL A 181 1.76 8.60 13.19
N ALA A 182 2.85 9.30 13.44
CA ALA A 182 4.12 8.72 13.88
C ALA A 182 4.34 8.89 15.38
N PHE A 183 4.87 7.86 16.03
CA PHE A 183 5.17 7.84 17.46
C PHE A 183 6.64 8.07 17.72
N VAL A 184 7.06 9.32 17.84
CA VAL A 184 8.46 9.61 18.15
C VAL A 184 8.74 9.24 19.60
N PRO A 185 9.65 8.30 19.89
CA PRO A 185 10.02 7.99 21.26
C PRO A 185 10.65 9.22 21.90
N VAL A 186 10.16 9.61 23.08
CA VAL A 186 10.68 10.77 23.81
C VAL A 186 11.99 10.37 24.48
N LYS A 187 13.10 10.99 24.05
CA LYS A 187 14.46 10.66 24.54
C LYS A 187 14.70 11.18 25.96
N ASP A 188 14.26 12.40 26.25
CA ASP A 188 14.37 13.06 27.56
C ASP A 188 13.05 13.80 27.85
N GLN A 189 12.36 13.41 28.91
CA GLN A 189 11.13 14.06 29.39
C GLN A 189 11.29 14.42 30.86
N TYR A 190 10.67 15.53 31.29
CA TYR A 190 10.53 15.83 32.70
C TYR A 190 9.77 14.68 33.40
N SER A 191 10.47 13.96 34.27
CA SER A 191 9.91 12.89 35.08
C SER A 191 9.27 13.49 36.33
N PHE A 192 7.94 13.49 36.38
CA PHE A 192 7.21 13.81 37.60
C PHE A 192 6.99 12.53 38.40
N THR A 193 7.35 12.56 39.69
CA THR A 193 7.00 11.48 40.61
C THR A 193 5.53 11.63 40.98
N PHE A 194 4.71 10.65 40.61
CA PHE A 194 3.32 10.57 41.06
C PHE A 194 3.10 9.30 41.88
N ALA A 195 2.25 9.38 42.90
CA ALA A 195 1.81 8.21 43.63
C ALA A 195 0.65 7.57 42.88
N LEU A 196 0.83 6.32 42.43
CA LEU A 196 -0.30 5.52 41.97
C LEU A 196 -1.11 5.08 43.18
N LYS A 197 -2.40 5.41 43.16
CA LYS A 197 -3.31 5.06 44.24
C LYS A 197 -3.39 3.53 44.35
N LYS A 198 -3.37 3.01 45.58
CA LYS A 198 -3.45 1.56 45.85
C LYS A 198 -4.81 1.03 45.37
N ASN A 199 -4.84 -0.20 44.86
CA ASN A 199 -5.99 -0.91 44.28
C ASN A 199 -7.29 -0.91 45.10
N LEU A 200 -7.23 -0.52 46.38
CA LEU A 200 -8.36 -0.44 47.31
C LEU A 200 -9.48 0.54 46.87
N GLU A 201 -9.31 1.28 45.78
CA GLU A 201 -10.37 2.14 45.23
C GLU A 201 -10.77 1.81 43.78
N ARG A 202 -10.23 0.72 43.20
CA ARG A 202 -10.81 0.15 41.97
C ARG A 202 -12.07 -0.60 42.38
N ILE A 203 -13.14 0.15 42.57
CA ILE A 203 -14.46 -0.39 42.87
C ILE A 203 -15.14 -0.63 41.52
N ASP A 204 -15.48 -1.88 41.23
CA ASP A 204 -16.25 -2.22 40.03
C ASP A 204 -17.68 -1.67 40.13
N THR A 205 -18.49 -1.88 39.09
CA THR A 205 -19.89 -1.39 39.11
C THR A 205 -20.75 -2.10 40.16
N ASP A 206 -20.28 -3.23 40.69
CA ASP A 206 -20.95 -4.05 41.71
C ASP A 206 -20.46 -3.73 43.14
N GLY A 207 -19.57 -2.74 43.31
CA GLY A 207 -19.07 -2.33 44.62
C GLY A 207 -17.92 -3.18 45.16
N LEU A 208 -17.38 -4.10 44.36
CA LEU A 208 -16.28 -4.99 44.76
C LEU A 208 -14.92 -4.40 44.38
N HIS A 209 -13.91 -4.71 45.20
CA HIS A 209 -12.54 -4.31 44.91
C HIS A 209 -11.93 -5.19 43.81
N ASP A 210 -11.52 -4.57 42.71
CA ASP A 210 -10.74 -5.19 41.65
C ASP A 210 -9.25 -5.21 42.02
N ASP A 211 -8.82 -6.31 42.65
CA ASP A 211 -7.43 -6.61 42.98
C ASP A 211 -6.67 -7.34 41.86
N SER A 212 -7.22 -7.41 40.64
CA SER A 212 -6.66 -8.23 39.55
C SER A 212 -5.28 -7.78 39.05
N ARG A 213 -4.90 -6.52 39.27
CA ARG A 213 -3.62 -5.94 38.84
C ARG A 213 -3.00 -5.08 39.92
N THR A 214 -1.70 -5.24 40.17
CA THR A 214 -0.95 -4.40 41.10
C THR A 214 -0.62 -3.03 40.48
N PRO A 215 -0.39 -1.97 41.30
CA PRO A 215 0.00 -0.65 40.77
C PRO A 215 1.28 -0.67 39.92
N ALA A 216 2.20 -1.60 40.20
CA ALA A 216 3.40 -1.80 39.39
C ALA A 216 3.08 -2.35 37.99
N GLN A 217 2.11 -3.25 37.88
CA GLN A 217 1.65 -3.79 36.60
C GLN A 217 0.88 -2.76 35.79
N ASP A 218 0.06 -1.92 36.43
CA ASP A 218 -0.63 -0.82 35.75
C ASP A 218 0.36 0.22 35.23
N HIS A 219 1.37 0.59 36.01
CA HIS A 219 2.44 1.47 35.57
C HIS A 219 3.21 0.89 34.36
N ALA A 220 3.57 -0.39 34.41
CA ALA A 220 4.25 -1.06 33.31
C ALA A 220 3.39 -1.09 32.04
N THR A 221 2.08 -1.32 32.20
CA THR A 221 1.11 -1.33 31.10
C THR A 221 0.98 0.05 30.44
N LEU A 222 0.81 1.11 31.24
CA LEU A 222 0.75 2.49 30.75
C LEU A 222 2.04 2.91 30.03
N ARG A 223 3.20 2.52 30.58
CA ARG A 223 4.50 2.79 29.95
C ARG A 223 4.64 2.03 28.62
N GLY A 224 4.22 0.78 28.56
CA GLY A 224 4.20 0.01 27.31
C GLY A 224 3.32 0.67 26.26
N TRP A 225 2.07 1.00 26.62
CA TRP A 225 1.13 1.66 25.72
C TRP A 225 1.63 3.02 25.19
N ALA A 226 2.26 3.82 26.05
CA ALA A 226 2.80 5.12 25.67
C ALA A 226 4.00 5.02 24.72
N ASN A 227 4.86 4.01 24.89
CA ASN A 227 6.07 3.84 24.07
C ASN A 227 5.80 3.09 22.75
N ASP A 228 4.90 2.10 22.79
CA ASP A 228 4.61 1.25 21.64
C ASP A 228 3.51 1.85 20.74
N GLY A 229 2.90 2.98 21.17
CA GLY A 229 1.81 3.61 20.44
C GLY A 229 0.60 2.68 20.30
N GLN A 230 0.31 1.92 21.36
CA GLN A 230 -0.73 0.91 21.35
C GLN A 230 -2.09 1.57 21.09
N VAL A 231 -2.80 1.04 20.10
CA VAL A 231 -4.17 1.43 19.80
C VAL A 231 -5.10 0.79 20.84
N LEU A 232 -5.89 1.62 21.51
CA LEU A 232 -6.84 1.25 22.55
C LEU A 232 -8.24 1.66 22.11
N THR A 233 -9.25 0.91 22.55
CA THR A 233 -10.65 1.29 22.37
C THR A 233 -11.17 1.81 23.70
N PHE A 234 -11.71 3.02 23.72
CA PHE A 234 -12.40 3.53 24.89
C PHE A 234 -13.70 2.76 25.10
N ALA A 235 -13.85 2.16 26.28
CA ALA A 235 -15.10 1.64 26.79
C ALA A 235 -15.59 2.58 27.90
N THR A 236 -16.67 3.30 27.67
CA THR A 236 -17.18 4.32 28.59
C THR A 236 -18.69 4.44 28.49
N GLN A 237 -19.34 4.83 29.60
CA GLN A 237 -20.78 5.07 29.61
C GLN A 237 -21.18 6.34 28.85
N VAL A 238 -20.21 7.18 28.46
CA VAL A 238 -20.44 8.41 27.71
C VAL A 238 -20.50 8.08 26.21
N PRO A 239 -21.67 8.16 25.56
CA PRO A 239 -21.83 7.69 24.17
C PRO A 239 -20.92 8.39 23.16
N MET A 240 -20.51 9.62 23.45
CA MET A 240 -19.61 10.39 22.58
C MET A 240 -18.17 9.89 22.59
N ALA A 241 -17.74 9.31 23.71
CA ALA A 241 -16.39 8.82 23.91
C ALA A 241 -16.30 7.28 23.80
N ASP A 242 -17.45 6.61 23.84
CA ASP A 242 -17.52 5.16 23.77
C ASP A 242 -17.21 4.63 22.37
N SER A 243 -16.58 3.46 22.32
CA SER A 243 -16.13 2.79 21.10
C SER A 243 -15.20 3.65 20.22
N LYS A 244 -14.56 4.67 20.80
CA LYS A 244 -13.58 5.50 20.09
C LYS A 244 -12.20 4.87 20.18
N THR A 245 -11.54 4.77 19.03
CA THR A 245 -10.15 4.34 18.92
C THR A 245 -9.23 5.48 19.35
N VAL A 246 -8.43 5.25 20.37
CA VAL A 246 -7.50 6.22 20.95
C VAL A 246 -6.14 5.60 21.16
N TRP A 247 -5.15 6.44 21.36
CA TRP A 247 -3.83 6.03 21.76
C TRP A 247 -3.31 7.01 22.80
N ILE A 248 -2.36 6.57 23.61
CA ILE A 248 -1.71 7.43 24.59
C ILE A 248 -0.57 8.13 23.88
N ASN A 249 -0.72 9.44 23.67
CA ASN A 249 0.38 10.29 23.24
C ASN A 249 1.03 10.90 24.49
N PRO A 250 2.27 10.57 24.84
CA PRO A 250 3.01 11.31 25.85
C PRO A 250 3.36 12.69 25.28
N THR A 251 2.43 13.64 25.40
CA THR A 251 2.63 15.00 24.90
C THR A 251 3.90 15.59 25.51
N THR A 252 4.79 16.08 24.66
CA THR A 252 5.86 16.98 25.09
C THR A 252 5.24 18.28 25.57
N LEU A 253 5.30 18.54 26.87
CA LEU A 253 5.03 19.88 27.40
C LEU A 253 6.07 20.84 26.81
N SER A 254 5.64 21.68 25.87
CA SER A 254 6.39 22.90 25.54
C SER A 254 6.37 23.78 26.78
N PRO A 255 7.51 24.35 27.23
CA PRO A 255 7.44 25.43 28.20
C PRO A 255 6.62 26.58 27.59
N LEU A 256 5.69 27.13 28.40
CA LEU A 256 4.93 28.34 28.10
C LEU A 256 5.84 29.57 28.08
#